data_AF-A0A6A8MSD6-F1
#
_entry.id   AF-A0A6A8MSD6-F1
#
_cell.length_a   1.000
_cell.length_b   1.000
_cell.length_c   1.000
_cell.angle_alpha   90.00
_cell.angle_beta   90.00
_cell.angle_gamma   90.00
#
_symmetry.space_group_name_H-M   'P 1'
#
loop_
_entity.id
_entity.type
_entity.pdbx_description
1 polymer ?
#
loop_
_entity_poly.entity_id
_entity_poly.type
_entity_poly.pdbx_seq_one_letter_code
_entity_poly.pdbx_strand_id
1 'polypeptide(L)' 'MLLSGKRILVTGVLNDASIAFSVAKRAQEEGAEVVLSSFGRIMRLTERTAKRLPEEVEIVELDVSNASDVDALAERV' A
#
# COMPACT_ATOMS: atom_id res chain seq x y z
N MET A 1 -4.41 17.37 -10.56
CA MET A 1 -3.30 16.79 -9.79
C MET A 1 -2.52 15.82 -10.67
N LEU A 2 -1.24 15.57 -10.41
CA LEU A 2 -0.35 14.83 -11.33
C LEU A 2 -0.77 13.36 -11.55
N LEU A 3 -1.34 12.72 -10.53
CA LEU A 3 -1.63 11.28 -10.54
C LEU A 3 -3.14 10.99 -10.64
N SER A 4 -3.94 11.98 -11.02
CA SER A 4 -5.39 11.82 -11.17
C SER A 4 -5.75 10.68 -12.12
N GLY A 5 -6.68 9.82 -11.66
CA GLY A 5 -7.16 8.66 -12.42
C GLY A 5 -6.19 7.48 -12.45
N LYS A 6 -5.10 7.51 -11.68
CA LYS A 6 -4.18 6.38 -11.53
C LYS A 6 -4.51 5.59 -10.28
N ARG A 7 -4.46 4.25 -10.41
CA ARG A 7 -4.50 3.32 -9.29
C ARG A 7 -3.11 2.73 -9.08
N ILE A 8 -2.56 2.89 -7.87
CA ILE A 8 -1.15 2.63 -7.58
C ILE A 8 -1.03 1.67 -6.39
N LEU A 9 -0.37 0.53 -6.62
CA LEU A 9 0.08 -0.37 -5.56
C LEU A 9 1.40 0.14 -4.96
N VAL A 10 1.42 0.35 -3.64
CA VAL A 10 2.62 0.75 -2.89
C VAL A 10 3.00 -0.33 -1.89
N THR A 11 4.22 -0.84 -2.01
CA THR A 11 4.76 -1.90 -1.14
C THR A 11 5.69 -1.33 -0.07
N GLY A 12 5.88 -2.06 1.04
CA GLY A 12 6.90 -1.71 2.04
C GLY A 12 6.51 -0.64 3.06
N VAL A 13 5.22 -0.41 3.29
CA VAL A 13 4.75 0.47 4.38
C VAL A 13 4.77 -0.27 5.71
N LEU A 14 5.59 0.20 6.65
CA LEU A 14 5.69 -0.37 8.01
C LEU A 14 5.29 0.64 9.10
N ASN A 15 5.70 1.90 8.93
CA ASN A 15 5.44 3.02 9.84
C ASN A 15 5.42 4.35 9.07
N ASP A 16 5.16 5.45 9.76
CA ASP A 16 5.11 6.81 9.18
C ASP A 16 6.48 7.35 8.73
N ALA A 17 7.57 6.80 9.25
CA ALA A 17 8.93 7.11 8.81
C ALA A 17 9.34 6.35 7.54
N SER A 18 8.51 5.40 7.08
CA SER A 18 8.80 4.62 5.87
C SER A 18 8.77 5.51 4.64
N ILE A 19 9.73 5.33 3.72
CA ILE A 19 9.72 6.02 2.42
C ILE A 19 8.41 5.72 1.69
N ALA A 20 7.97 4.46 1.72
CA ALA A 20 6.70 4.02 1.12
C ALA A 20 5.48 4.73 1.69
N PHE A 21 5.45 5.06 2.99
CA PHE A 21 4.35 5.81 3.58
C PHE A 21 4.29 7.23 3.02
N SER A 22 5.44 7.91 2.94
CA SER A 22 5.53 9.24 2.33
C SER A 22 5.13 9.23 0.85
N VAL A 23 5.49 8.17 0.12
CA VAL A 23 5.07 7.97 -1.29
C VAL A 23 3.56 7.76 -1.38
N ALA A 24 2.97 6.86 -0.59
CA ALA A 24 1.53 6.59 -0.58
C ALA A 24 0.73 7.85 -0.24
N LYS A 25 1.14 8.58 0.81
CA LYS A 25 0.52 9.85 1.19
C LYS A 25 0.58 10.86 0.06
N ARG A 26 1.76 11.05 -0.55
CA ARG A 26 1.91 12.01 -1.64
C ARG A 26 1.12 11.60 -2.88
N ALA A 27 1.00 10.30 -3.15
CA ALA A 27 0.21 9.80 -4.26
C ALA A 27 -1.27 10.15 -4.12
N GLN A 28 -1.86 9.96 -2.93
CA GLN A 28 -3.23 10.38 -2.63
C GLN A 28 -3.41 11.90 -2.75
N GLU A 29 -2.48 12.69 -2.19
CA GLU A 29 -2.50 14.16 -2.31
C GLU A 29 -2.44 14.63 -3.78
N GLU A 30 -1.87 13.80 -4.67
CA GLU A 30 -1.81 14.03 -6.12
C GLU A 30 -2.94 13.31 -6.89
N GLY A 31 -3.96 12.81 -6.20
CA GLY A 31 -5.21 12.29 -6.77
C GLY A 31 -5.15 10.85 -7.24
N ALA A 32 -4.19 10.05 -6.77
CA ALA A 32 -4.15 8.62 -7.04
C ALA A 32 -5.02 7.83 -6.06
N GLU A 33 -5.68 6.79 -6.56
CA GLU A 33 -6.19 5.71 -5.72
C GLU A 33 -5.02 4.81 -5.30
N VAL A 34 -4.85 4.58 -4.00
CA VAL A 34 -3.70 3.84 -3.46
C VAL A 34 -4.15 2.53 -2.84
N VAL A 35 -3.45 1.45 -3.20
CA VAL A 35 -3.53 0.15 -2.55
C VAL A 35 -2.18 -0.11 -1.88
N LEU A 36 -2.17 -0.63 -0.65
CA LEU A 36 -0.95 -1.03 0.03
C LEU A 36 -0.78 -2.55 0.00
N SER A 37 0.45 -3.03 0.15
CA SER A 37 0.70 -4.45 0.42
C SER A 37 1.41 -4.67 1.76
N SER A 38 1.12 -5.80 2.41
CA SER A 38 1.79 -6.27 3.62
C SER A 38 1.60 -7.77 3.80
N PHE A 39 2.17 -8.38 4.83
CA PHE A 39 2.02 -9.81 5.09
C PHE A 39 2.29 -10.19 6.54
N GLY A 40 1.78 -11.35 6.97
CA GLY A 40 2.10 -11.96 8.26
C GLY A 40 2.06 -11.00 9.46
N ARG A 41 3.13 -10.97 10.26
CA ARG A 41 3.19 -10.18 11.50
C ARG A 41 3.19 -8.66 11.28
N ILE A 42 3.66 -8.19 10.11
CA ILE A 42 3.76 -6.75 9.83
C ILE A 42 2.44 -6.15 9.37
N MET A 43 1.46 -6.97 8.94
CA MET A 43 0.13 -6.53 8.50
C MET A 43 -0.53 -5.57 9.49
N ARG A 44 -0.56 -5.91 10.79
CA ARG A 44 -1.15 -5.06 11.84
C ARG A 44 -0.44 -3.72 12.04
N LEU A 45 0.85 -3.62 11.71
CA LEU A 45 1.57 -2.35 11.75
C LEU A 45 1.18 -1.52 10.54
N THR A 46 1.16 -2.12 9.34
CA THR A 46 0.72 -1.47 8.11
C THR A 46 -0.72 -0.95 8.24
N GLU A 47 -1.67 -1.74 8.73
CA GLU A 47 -3.07 -1.32 8.98
C GLU A 47 -3.15 -0.10 9.89
N ARG A 48 -2.34 -0.06 10.96
CA ARG A 48 -2.34 1.05 11.91
C ARG A 48 -1.74 2.31 11.29
N THR A 49 -0.70 2.15 10.48
CA THR A 49 -0.05 3.24 9.76
C THR A 49 -0.93 3.78 8.63
N ALA A 50 -1.66 2.91 7.93
CA ALA A 50 -2.58 3.27 6.86
C ALA A 50 -3.66 4.25 7.32
N LYS A 51 -4.14 4.14 8.57
CA LYS A 51 -5.09 5.09 9.19
C LYS A 51 -4.59 6.54 9.28
N ARG A 52 -3.30 6.79 9.02
CA ARG A 52 -2.69 8.12 9.01
C ARG A 52 -2.55 8.70 7.61
N LEU A 53 -2.95 7.96 6.58
CA LEU A 53 -3.04 8.47 5.22
C LEU A 53 -4.23 9.43 5.08
N PRO A 54 -4.17 10.38 4.12
CA PRO A 54 -5.27 11.29 3.83
C PRO A 54 -6.62 10.60 3.55
N GLU A 55 -6.58 9.48 2.83
CA GLU A 55 -7.76 8.70 2.47
C GLU A 55 -7.59 7.23 2.89
N GLU A 56 -8.71 6.54 3.14
CA GLU A 56 -8.72 5.11 3.42
C GLU A 56 -8.13 4.32 2.23
N VAL A 57 -7.42 3.23 2.53
CA VAL A 57 -6.76 2.40 1.52
C VAL A 57 -7.04 0.93 1.77
N GLU A 58 -7.14 0.19 0.67
CA GLU A 58 -7.10 -1.26 0.70
C GLU A 58 -5.68 -1.76 1.02
N ILE A 59 -5.58 -2.86 1.76
CA ILE A 59 -4.31 -3.52 2.06
C ILE A 59 -4.43 -4.98 1.62
N VAL A 60 -3.61 -5.36 0.66
CA VAL A 60 -3.58 -6.72 0.10
C VAL A 60 -2.41 -7.51 0.68
N GLU A 61 -2.57 -8.83 0.78
CA GLU A 61 -1.49 -9.70 1.21
C GLU A 61 -0.45 -9.89 0.09
N LEU A 62 0.84 -9.73 0.42
CA LEU A 62 1.97 -9.98 -0.48
C LEU A 62 3.25 -10.25 0.31
N ASP A 63 3.66 -11.52 0.43
CA ASP A 63 5.02 -11.90 0.79
C ASP A 63 5.81 -12.21 -0.49
N VAL A 64 6.75 -11.33 -0.86
CA VAL A 64 7.55 -11.48 -2.10
C VAL A 64 8.50 -12.69 -2.06
N SER A 65 8.71 -13.31 -0.90
CA SER A 65 9.47 -14.57 -0.79
C SER A 65 8.61 -15.81 -1.09
N ASN A 66 7.29 -15.65 -1.15
CA ASN A 66 6.33 -16.69 -1.49
C ASN A 66 5.84 -16.51 -2.94
N ALA A 67 6.26 -17.40 -3.84
CA ALA A 67 5.90 -17.32 -5.25
C ALA A 67 4.37 -17.32 -5.47
N SER A 68 3.62 -18.11 -4.69
CA SER A 68 2.16 -18.17 -4.80
C SER A 68 1.47 -16.84 -4.47
N ASP A 69 2.06 -16.03 -3.58
CA ASP A 69 1.50 -14.70 -3.28
C ASP A 69 1.75 -13.70 -4.41
N VAL A 70 2.90 -13.81 -5.09
CA VAL A 70 3.22 -12.98 -6.26
C VAL A 70 2.28 -13.33 -7.42
N ASP A 71 2.05 -14.62 -7.67
CA ASP A 71 1.17 -15.09 -8.74
C ASP A 71 -0.29 -14.65 -8.52
N ALA A 72 -0.76 -14.68 -7.26
CA ALA A 72 -2.13 -14.27 -6.90
C ALA A 72 -2.33 -12.74 -6.82
N LEU A 73 -1.26 -11.94 -6.87
CA LEU A 73 -1.34 -10.51 -6.59
C LEU A 73 -2.29 -9.77 -7.54
N ALA A 74 -2.27 -10.12 -8.83
CA ALA A 74 -3.10 -9.46 -9.84
C ALA A 74 -4.60 -9.64 -9.62
N GLU A 75 -5.01 -10.72 -8.93
CA GLU A 75 -6.42 -10.99 -8.60
C GLU A 75 -6.85 -10.29 -7.31
N ARG A 76 -5.88 -9.89 -6.46
CA ARG A 76 -6.11 -9.20 -5.20
C ARG A 76 -6.23 -7.68 -5.38
N VAL A 77 -5.82 -7.13 -6.52
CA VAL A 77 -5.87 -5.69 -6.83
C VAL A 77 -6.94 -5.38 -7.84
#